data_AF-F0GWK7-F1
#
_entry.id   AF-F0GWK7-F1
#
_cell.length_a   1.000
_cell.length_b   1.000
_cell.length_c   1.000
_cell.angle_alpha   90.00
_cell.angle_beta   90.00
_cell.angle_gamma   90.00
#
_symmetry.space_group_name_H-M   'P 1'
#
loop_
_entity.id
_entity.type
_entity.pdbx_description
1 polymer ?
#
loop_
_entity_poly.entity_id
_entity_poly.type
_entity_poly.pdbx_seq_one_letter_code
_entity_poly.pdbx_strand_id
1 'polypeptide(L)'
;MNKKKKGFTLIELIIVIAIISILAAIAIPRYNKSKLKAAYTADEANRQVLTTAAEMAIADGNIDSFPWTEGSPSNNEYIEKWPEIPKGLDHDEDGYTVKYENGVINIEPVITQKAQD
;
A
#
# COMPACT_ATOMS: atom_id res chain seq x y z
N MET A 1 -7.17 -24.54 -56.24
CA MET A 1 -5.77 -24.39 -55.78
C MET A 1 -5.76 -24.36 -54.25
N ASN A 2 -5.57 -25.51 -53.60
CA ASN A 2 -5.63 -25.61 -52.13
C ASN A 2 -4.30 -25.17 -51.52
N LYS A 3 -4.29 -23.99 -50.89
CA LYS A 3 -3.16 -23.53 -50.07
C LYS A 3 -3.05 -24.47 -48.87
N LYS A 4 -1.94 -25.23 -48.77
CA LYS A 4 -1.64 -26.04 -47.58
C LYS A 4 -1.59 -25.11 -46.37
N LYS A 5 -2.48 -25.31 -45.39
CA LYS A 5 -2.41 -24.59 -44.11
C LYS A 5 -1.14 -25.08 -43.39
N LYS A 6 -0.19 -24.18 -43.13
CA LYS A 6 0.95 -24.47 -42.25
C LYS A 6 0.41 -24.54 -40.82
N GLY A 7 0.50 -25.71 -40.20
CA GLY A 7 0.21 -25.88 -38.78
C GLY A 7 1.41 -25.49 -37.91
N PHE A 8 1.15 -25.08 -36.68
CA PHE A 8 2.17 -24.79 -35.67
C PHE A 8 2.78 -26.11 -35.18
N THR A 9 4.09 -26.17 -34.99
CA THR A 9 4.76 -27.37 -34.50
C THR A 9 4.78 -27.41 -32.97
N LEU A 10 4.73 -28.61 -32.38
CA LEU A 10 4.84 -28.76 -30.93
C LEU A 10 6.21 -28.30 -30.41
N ILE A 11 7.27 -28.45 -31.20
CA ILE A 11 8.61 -28.02 -30.82
C ILE A 11 8.72 -26.49 -30.73
N GLU A 12 8.05 -25.75 -31.63
CA GLU A 12 7.96 -24.29 -31.54
C GLU A 12 7.28 -23.86 -30.24
N LEU A 13 6.24 -24.59 -29.79
CA LEU A 13 5.58 -24.29 -28.52
C LEU A 13 6.51 -24.54 -27.32
N ILE A 14 7.24 -25.66 -27.34
CA ILE A 14 8.11 -26.09 -26.23
C ILE A 14 9.26 -25.09 -26.01
N ILE A 15 9.87 -24.57 -27.08
CA ILE A 15 10.94 -23.58 -26.96
C ILE A 15 10.40 -22.26 -26.38
N VAL A 16 9.20 -21.85 -26.77
CA VAL A 16 8.58 -20.62 -26.27
C VAL A 16 8.31 -20.71 -24.76
N ILE A 17 7.71 -21.80 -24.28
CA ILE A 17 7.47 -21.96 -22.83
C ILE A 17 8.78 -22.06 -22.03
N ALA A 18 9.84 -22.63 -22.61
CA ALA A 18 11.15 -22.71 -21.98
C ALA A 18 11.80 -21.33 -21.80
N ILE A 19 11.64 -20.43 -22.77
CA ILE A 19 12.16 -19.06 -22.64
C ILE A 19 11.31 -18.26 -21.65
N ILE A 20 9.98 -18.38 -21.71
CA ILE A 20 9.06 -17.68 -20.78
C ILE A 20 9.34 -18.10 -19.33
N SER A 21 9.60 -19.38 -19.06
CA SER A 21 9.87 -19.84 -17.69
C SER A 21 11.15 -19.26 -17.10
N ILE A 22 12.22 -19.15 -17.90
CA ILE A 22 13.48 -18.51 -17.49
C ILE A 22 13.26 -17.03 -17.19
N LEU A 23 12.55 -16.31 -18.07
CA LEU A 23 12.24 -14.90 -17.86
C LEU A 23 11.35 -14.70 -16.62
N ALA A 24 10.32 -15.53 -16.44
CA ALA A 24 9.40 -15.47 -15.31
C ALA A 24 10.12 -15.69 -13.98
N ALA A 25 11.08 -16.63 -13.93
CA ALA A 25 11.87 -16.91 -12.74
C ALA A 25 12.63 -15.68 -12.20
N ILE A 26 13.07 -14.77 -13.09
CA ILE A 26 13.76 -13.52 -12.70
C ILE A 26 12.76 -12.37 -12.54
N ALA A 27 11.75 -12.30 -13.40
CA ALA A 27 10.79 -11.20 -13.45
C ALA A 27 9.87 -11.18 -12.22
N ILE A 28 9.36 -12.34 -11.78
CA ILE A 28 8.42 -12.45 -10.66
C ILE A 28 9.03 -11.92 -9.35
N PRO A 29 10.20 -12.40 -8.87
CA PRO A 29 10.77 -11.90 -7.61
C PRO A 29 11.15 -10.42 -7.70
N ARG A 30 11.62 -9.94 -8.85
CA ARG A 30 11.91 -8.52 -9.07
C ARG A 30 10.66 -7.67 -9.01
N TYR A 31 9.58 -8.12 -9.65
CA TYR A 31 8.29 -7.44 -9.63
C TYR A 31 7.73 -7.37 -8.21
N ASN A 32 7.74 -8.48 -7.47
CA ASN A 32 7.27 -8.51 -6.09
C ASN A 32 8.06 -7.54 -5.18
N LYS A 33 9.40 -7.52 -5.30
CA LYS A 33 10.24 -6.54 -4.57
C LYS A 33 9.90 -5.09 -4.94
N SER A 34 9.67 -4.81 -6.22
CA SER A 34 9.30 -3.46 -6.67
C SER A 34 7.92 -3.05 -6.14
N LYS A 35 6.97 -3.98 -6.10
CA LYS A 35 5.64 -3.77 -5.54
C LYS A 35 5.70 -3.45 -4.05
N LEU A 36 6.45 -4.25 -3.30
CA LEU A 36 6.67 -4.06 -1.87
C LEU A 36 7.37 -2.73 -1.57
N LYS A 37 8.41 -2.37 -2.34
CA LYS A 37 9.06 -1.06 -2.22
C LYS A 37 8.09 0.10 -2.47
N ALA A 38 7.23 -0.02 -3.49
CA ALA A 38 6.22 1.00 -3.77
C ALA A 38 5.21 1.12 -2.62
N ALA A 39 4.79 0.00 -2.04
CA ALA A 39 3.90 -0.02 -0.89
C ALA A 39 4.53 0.68 0.32
N TYR A 40 5.79 0.39 0.67
CA TYR A 40 6.50 1.11 1.75
C TYR A 40 6.64 2.61 1.48
N THR A 41 6.93 2.99 0.23
CA THR A 41 7.08 4.41 -0.13
C THR A 41 5.74 5.15 -0.01
N ALA A 42 4.64 4.51 -0.37
CA ALA A 42 3.30 5.07 -0.23
C ALA A 42 2.87 5.16 1.24
N ASP A 43 3.21 4.16 2.07
CA ASP A 43 2.92 4.17 3.51
C ASP A 43 3.63 5.33 4.20
N GLU A 44 4.92 5.51 3.92
CA GLU A 44 5.69 6.63 4.45
C GLU A 44 5.11 7.98 4.04
N ALA A 45 4.71 8.12 2.76
CA ALA A 45 4.07 9.34 2.28
C ALA A 45 2.73 9.61 2.99
N ASN A 46 1.92 8.57 3.22
CA ASN A 46 0.68 8.68 3.98
C ASN A 46 0.93 9.16 5.42
N ARG A 47 1.93 8.57 6.11
CA ARG A 47 2.32 9.00 7.46
C ARG A 47 2.75 10.46 7.47
N GLN A 48 3.57 10.89 6.50
CA GLN A 48 4.00 12.28 6.41
C GLN A 48 2.84 13.26 6.21
N VAL A 49 1.83 12.89 5.40
CA VAL A 49 0.62 13.70 5.22
C VAL A 49 -0.15 13.84 6.54
N LEU A 50 -0.33 12.74 7.27
CA LEU A 50 -1.00 12.74 8.58
C LEU A 50 -0.22 13.55 9.63
N THR A 51 1.11 13.45 9.65
CA THR A 51 1.96 14.25 10.55
C THR A 51 1.79 15.73 10.26
N THR A 52 1.89 16.13 8.98
CA THR A 52 1.73 17.53 8.57
C THR A 52 0.37 18.07 8.96
N ALA A 53 -0.69 17.27 8.77
CA ALA A 53 -2.04 17.65 9.19
C ALA A 53 -2.17 17.83 10.70
N ALA A 54 -1.57 16.92 11.48
CA ALA A 54 -1.56 17.02 12.94
C ALA A 54 -0.78 18.23 13.42
N GLU A 55 0.36 18.55 12.80
CA GLU A 55 1.13 19.75 13.09
C GLU A 55 0.31 21.03 12.85
N MET A 56 -0.45 21.10 11.75
CA MET A 56 -1.35 22.22 11.48
C MET A 56 -2.42 22.37 12.56
N ALA A 57 -3.07 21.28 12.96
CA ALA A 57 -4.08 21.32 14.02
C ALA A 57 -3.51 21.76 15.38
N ILE A 58 -2.29 21.34 15.71
CA ILE A 58 -1.60 21.76 16.94
C ILE A 58 -1.24 23.25 16.86
N ALA A 59 -0.80 23.74 15.70
CA ALA A 59 -0.49 25.15 15.48
C ALA A 59 -1.74 26.04 15.64
N ASP A 60 -2.91 25.54 15.25
CA ASP A 60 -4.20 26.22 15.45
C ASP A 60 -4.77 26.05 16.88
N GLY A 61 -4.08 25.31 17.75
CA GLY A 61 -4.46 25.10 19.15
C GLY A 61 -5.47 23.97 19.37
N ASN A 62 -5.78 23.18 18.34
CA ASN A 62 -6.77 22.09 18.36
C ASN A 62 -6.19 20.77 18.90
N ILE A 63 -5.51 20.84 20.03
CA ILE A 63 -4.85 19.69 20.67
C ILE A 63 -5.86 18.68 21.21
N ASP A 64 -7.04 19.13 21.65
CA ASP A 64 -8.10 18.26 22.19
C ASP A 64 -8.81 17.44 21.10
N SER A 65 -8.45 17.63 19.82
CA SER A 65 -9.03 16.89 18.71
C SER A 65 -8.45 15.48 18.52
N PHE A 66 -7.32 15.16 19.15
CA PHE A 66 -6.70 13.82 19.10
C PHE A 66 -7.36 12.83 20.08
N PRO A 67 -7.37 11.52 19.81
CA PRO A 67 -6.77 10.85 18.65
C PRO A 67 -7.62 10.95 17.39
N TRP A 68 -6.97 11.05 16.24
CA TRP A 68 -7.66 10.93 14.94
C TRP A 68 -7.61 9.49 14.45
N THR A 69 -8.78 9.00 14.04
CA THR A 69 -8.96 7.70 13.38
C THR A 69 -9.80 7.90 12.13
N GLU A 70 -9.82 6.91 11.24
CA GLU A 70 -10.76 6.89 10.12
C GLU A 70 -12.20 7.06 10.66
N GLY A 71 -12.90 8.11 10.21
CA GLY A 71 -14.26 8.43 10.66
C GLY A 71 -14.39 9.27 11.94
N SER A 72 -13.28 9.77 12.53
CA SER A 72 -13.35 10.76 13.61
C SER A 72 -14.01 12.06 13.12
N PRO A 73 -14.86 12.74 13.91
CA PRO A 73 -15.63 13.92 13.51
C PRO A 73 -14.80 15.20 13.19
N SER A 74 -13.48 15.09 13.04
CA SER A 74 -12.59 16.15 12.53
C SER A 74 -12.34 16.08 11.02
N ASN A 75 -13.19 15.32 10.30
CA ASN A 75 -13.08 14.92 8.90
C ASN A 75 -13.36 16.03 7.87
N ASN A 76 -12.67 17.18 7.96
CA ASN A 76 -12.79 18.22 6.92
C ASN A 76 -11.78 19.39 6.99
N GLU A 77 -11.08 19.66 8.11
CA GLU A 77 -10.30 20.91 8.20
C GLU A 77 -8.82 20.78 7.79
N TYR A 78 -8.16 19.66 8.10
CA TYR A 78 -6.71 19.50 7.88
C TYR A 78 -6.33 18.44 6.82
N ILE A 79 -7.27 17.56 6.45
CA ILE A 79 -7.05 16.46 5.48
C ILE A 79 -8.29 16.33 4.60
N GLU A 80 -8.10 16.34 3.28
CA GLU A 80 -9.18 16.18 2.29
C GLU A 80 -9.70 14.74 2.21
N LYS A 81 -8.80 13.75 2.27
CA LYS A 81 -9.13 12.32 2.25
C LYS A 81 -8.24 11.55 3.21
N TRP A 82 -8.84 10.71 4.05
CA TRP A 82 -8.09 9.79 4.91
C TRP A 82 -7.27 8.80 4.06
N PRO A 83 -5.95 8.66 4.32
CA PRO A 83 -5.11 7.76 3.53
C PRO A 83 -5.41 6.29 3.86
N GLU A 84 -5.39 5.46 2.82
CA GLU A 84 -5.55 4.01 2.92
C GLU A 84 -4.18 3.34 2.95
N ILE A 85 -4.05 2.25 3.72
CA ILE A 85 -2.81 1.48 3.81
C ILE A 85 -2.52 0.80 2.46
N PRO A 86 -1.33 0.99 1.88
CA PRO A 86 -0.97 0.35 0.62
C PRO A 86 -1.00 -1.18 0.71
N LYS A 87 -1.68 -1.82 -0.24
CA LYS A 87 -1.74 -3.28 -0.32
C LYS A 87 -0.36 -3.88 -0.64
N GLY A 88 0.01 -4.94 0.07
CA GLY A 88 1.25 -5.69 -0.17
C GLY A 88 2.38 -5.38 0.81
N LEU A 89 2.08 -4.65 1.88
CA LEU A 89 2.89 -4.65 3.10
C LEU A 89 2.68 -5.97 3.86
N ASP A 90 3.68 -6.38 4.64
CA ASP A 90 3.69 -7.65 5.38
C ASP A 90 2.95 -7.57 6.74
N HIS A 91 2.14 -6.52 6.93
CA HIS A 91 1.39 -6.25 8.16
C HIS A 91 -0.11 -6.11 7.87
N ASP A 92 -0.93 -6.81 8.66
CA ASP A 92 -2.40 -6.73 8.66
C ASP A 92 -2.86 -5.46 9.39
N GLU A 93 -2.53 -4.31 8.83
CA GLU A 93 -2.99 -3.01 9.33
C GLU A 93 -4.16 -2.54 8.48
N ASP A 94 -5.24 -2.08 9.12
CA ASP A 94 -6.47 -1.66 8.45
C ASP A 94 -6.61 -0.13 8.37
N GLY A 95 -5.75 0.63 9.04
CA GLY A 95 -5.76 2.09 8.99
C GLY A 95 -4.70 2.74 9.87
N TYR A 96 -4.71 4.07 9.91
CA TYR A 96 -3.83 4.85 10.77
C TYR A 96 -4.59 5.40 11.98
N THR A 97 -3.90 5.55 13.10
CA THR A 97 -4.33 6.34 14.26
C THR A 97 -3.28 7.41 14.51
N VAL A 98 -3.71 8.67 14.54
CA VAL A 98 -2.83 9.79 14.88
C VAL A 98 -3.07 10.16 16.34
N LYS A 99 -2.02 10.06 17.16
CA LYS A 99 -2.03 10.44 18.57
C LYS A 99 -1.09 11.62 18.79
N TYR A 100 -1.44 12.44 19.76
CA TYR A 100 -0.55 13.48 20.26
C TYR A 100 -0.38 13.28 21.76
N GLU A 101 0.84 12.91 22.17
CA GLU A 101 1.17 12.63 23.57
C GLU A 101 2.49 13.33 23.92
N ASN A 102 2.51 14.05 25.04
CA ASN A 102 3.73 14.69 25.56
C ASN A 102 4.49 15.58 24.57
N GLY A 103 3.79 16.25 23.65
CA GLY A 103 4.41 17.12 22.64
C GLY A 103 4.90 16.39 21.38
N VAL A 104 4.62 15.09 21.24
CA VAL A 104 5.04 14.27 20.11
C VAL A 104 3.82 13.71 19.37
N ILE A 105 3.84 13.83 18.05
CA ILE A 105 2.85 13.22 17.15
C ILE A 105 3.30 11.79 16.85
N ASN A 106 2.45 10.82 17.16
CA ASN A 106 2.67 9.40 16.88
C ASN A 106 1.63 8.91 15.87
N ILE A 107 2.08 8.28 14.79
CA ILE A 107 1.20 7.63 13.81
C ILE A 107 1.35 6.14 14.01
N GLU A 108 0.35 5.56 14.66
CA GLU A 108 0.28 4.15 14.94
C GLU A 108 -0.65 3.46 13.94
N PRO A 109 -0.35 2.22 13.56
CA PRO A 109 -1.26 1.45 12.77
C PRO A 109 -2.44 0.91 13.59
N VAL A 110 -3.61 0.86 12.98
CA VAL A 110 -4.78 0.15 13.49
C VAL A 110 -4.64 -1.31 13.10
N ILE A 111 -4.35 -2.15 14.09
CA ILE A 111 -4.40 -3.61 13.93
C ILE A 111 -5.82 -4.03 14.30
N THR A 112 -6.66 -4.36 13.32
CA THR A 112 -7.88 -5.10 13.66
C THR A 112 -7.41 -6.48 14.10
N GLN A 113 -7.69 -6.86 15.34
CA GLN A 113 -7.62 -8.27 15.71
C GLN A 113 -8.57 -9.01 14.77
N LYS A 114 -8.05 -9.65 13.72
CA LYS A 114 -8.75 -10.77 13.11
C LYS A 114 -8.92 -11.76 14.26
N ALA A 115 -10.12 -11.84 14.81
CA ALA A 115 -10.51 -12.97 15.63
C ALA A 115 -10.09 -14.20 14.83
N GLN A 116 -9.15 -14.96 15.38
CA GLN A 116 -8.79 -16.27 14.86
C GLN A 116 -10.03 -17.15 15.03
N ASP A 117 -10.79 -17.31 13.95
CA ASP A 117 -11.75 -18.40 13.77
C ASP A 117 -11.25 -19.31 12.62
#